data_AF-A0AAX0IDR2-F1
#
_entry.id   AF-A0AAX0IDR2-F1
#
_cell.length_a   1.000
_cell.length_b   1.000
_cell.length_c   1.000
_cell.angle_alpha   90.00
_cell.angle_beta   90.00
_cell.angle_gamma   90.00
#
_symmetry.space_group_name_H-M   'P 1'
#
loop_
_entity.id
_entity.type
_entity.pdbx_description
1 polymer ?
#
loop_
_entity_poly.entity_id
_entity_poly.type
_entity_poly.pdbx_seq_one_letter_code
_entity_poly.pdbx_strand_id
1 'polypeptide(L)'
;MKLGKYKTACGGYLSISARVQSHLLAHPDVITHLPEAASKLHLPSDGMKLECEVPMGRVIGRSGVVTTHPIQTHHRALFALRNNRKFPSRVAAPGAVGNDSTTVVVIAKPRAGQGEYELITAWVGALARKEPWDPHISTGEEFEDCLRFWSTTALVFDAATMAPAVESNWAEVLASAGVMAGEHAYMLQSTSSKSQEAK
;
A
#
# COMPACT_ATOMS: atom_id res chain seq x y z
N MET A 1 -7.14 21.10 -7.29
CA MET A 1 -7.94 19.92 -6.85
C MET A 1 -9.10 20.42 -6.01
N LYS A 2 -10.36 20.12 -6.39
CA LYS A 2 -11.52 20.51 -5.58
C LYS A 2 -11.69 19.50 -4.45
N LEU A 3 -11.76 20.00 -3.21
CA LEU A 3 -12.43 19.28 -2.12
C LEU A 3 -13.82 18.90 -2.63
N GLY A 4 -14.22 17.65 -2.43
CA GLY A 4 -15.45 17.20 -3.04
C GLY A 4 -15.90 15.82 -2.60
N LYS A 5 -17.18 15.57 -2.88
CA LYS A 5 -17.79 14.26 -2.87
C LYS A 5 -17.92 13.81 -4.33
N TYR A 6 -17.43 12.61 -4.63
CA TYR A 6 -17.64 11.98 -5.92
C TYR A 6 -18.75 10.94 -5.80
N LYS A 7 -19.71 10.99 -6.73
CA LYS A 7 -20.81 10.03 -6.77
C LYS A 7 -20.30 8.68 -7.28
N THR A 8 -20.73 7.60 -6.63
CA THR A 8 -20.36 6.22 -6.99
C THR A 8 -21.42 5.56 -7.87
N ALA A 9 -21.09 4.40 -8.47
CA ALA A 9 -22.00 3.65 -9.34
C ALA A 9 -23.28 3.23 -8.59
N CYS A 10 -23.15 2.88 -7.31
CA CYS A 10 -24.26 2.50 -6.45
C CYS A 10 -25.03 3.70 -5.84
N GLY A 11 -24.77 4.93 -6.31
CA GLY A 11 -25.45 6.14 -5.84
C GLY A 11 -24.93 6.72 -4.53
N GLY A 12 -23.93 6.09 -3.91
CA GLY A 12 -23.24 6.59 -2.72
C GLY A 12 -22.21 7.68 -3.04
N TYR A 13 -21.41 8.04 -2.04
CA TYR A 13 -20.41 9.10 -2.16
C TYR A 13 -19.05 8.72 -1.61
N LEU A 14 -18.01 9.02 -2.37
CA LEU A 14 -16.61 9.01 -1.94
C LEU A 14 -16.17 10.45 -1.64
N SER A 15 -15.92 10.73 -0.37
CA SER A 15 -15.52 12.05 0.13
C SER A 15 -14.01 12.16 0.27
N ILE A 16 -13.45 13.31 -0.11
CA ILE A 16 -12.03 13.63 0.08
C ILE A 16 -11.90 14.78 1.09
N SER A 17 -11.30 14.48 2.25
CA SER A 17 -10.99 15.50 3.25
C SER A 17 -9.65 16.19 2.97
N ALA A 18 -9.41 17.35 3.58
CA ALA A 18 -8.16 18.10 3.45
C ALA A 18 -6.93 17.29 3.87
N ARG A 19 -7.07 16.42 4.88
CA ARG A 19 -6.03 15.48 5.30
C ARG A 19 -5.64 14.51 4.18
N VAL A 20 -6.64 13.97 3.49
CA VAL A 20 -6.45 13.00 2.40
C VAL A 20 -5.86 13.68 1.19
N GLN A 21 -6.24 14.93 0.92
CA GLN A 21 -5.61 15.74 -0.12
C GLN A 21 -4.10 15.89 0.08
N SER A 22 -3.66 16.16 1.31
CA SER A 22 -2.22 16.20 1.62
C SER A 22 -1.55 14.84 1.41
N HIS A 23 -2.22 13.74 1.75
CA HIS A 23 -1.71 12.39 1.49
C HIS A 23 -1.59 12.08 0.00
N LEU A 24 -2.54 12.53 -0.82
CA LEU A 24 -2.51 12.37 -2.28
C LEU A 24 -1.41 13.17 -2.98
N LEU A 25 -0.73 14.11 -2.29
CA LEU A 25 0.47 14.74 -2.84
C LEU A 25 1.61 13.74 -3.07
N ALA A 26 1.58 12.57 -2.40
CA ALA A 26 2.48 11.47 -2.70
C ALA A 26 2.10 10.69 -3.99
N HIS A 27 0.92 10.95 -4.55
CA HIS A 27 0.34 10.26 -5.71
C HIS A 27 -0.38 11.28 -6.63
N PRO A 28 0.34 12.28 -7.19
CA PRO A 28 -0.28 13.37 -7.93
C PRO A 28 -0.97 12.92 -9.23
N ASP A 29 -0.48 11.84 -9.81
CA ASP A 29 -0.97 11.20 -11.04
C ASP A 29 -2.41 10.68 -10.92
N VAL A 30 -2.81 10.17 -9.75
CA VAL A 30 -4.16 9.61 -9.56
C VAL A 30 -5.25 10.68 -9.51
N ILE A 31 -4.91 11.93 -9.19
CA ILE A 31 -5.86 12.99 -8.84
C ILE A 31 -6.85 13.25 -9.98
N THR A 32 -6.39 13.24 -11.22
CA THR A 32 -7.23 13.47 -12.42
C THR A 32 -8.15 12.29 -12.74
N HIS A 33 -7.85 11.10 -12.20
CA HIS A 33 -8.61 9.87 -12.45
C HIS A 33 -9.65 9.56 -11.38
N LEU A 34 -9.55 10.18 -10.19
CA LEU A 34 -10.44 9.92 -9.06
C LEU A 34 -11.95 10.10 -9.38
N PRO A 35 -12.41 11.14 -10.12
CA PRO A 35 -13.83 11.26 -10.44
C PRO A 35 -14.35 10.08 -11.28
N GLU A 36 -13.59 9.65 -12.29
CA GLU A 36 -13.95 8.51 -13.13
C GLU A 36 -13.87 7.20 -12.34
N ALA A 37 -12.80 6.99 -11.57
CA ALA A 37 -12.65 5.80 -10.73
C ALA A 37 -13.82 5.69 -9.75
N ALA A 38 -14.17 6.78 -9.06
CA ALA A 38 -15.30 6.84 -8.14
C ALA A 38 -16.62 6.44 -8.81
N SER A 39 -16.87 6.90 -10.05
CA SER A 39 -18.09 6.59 -10.79
C SER A 39 -18.29 5.10 -11.11
N LYS A 40 -17.23 4.28 -10.98
CA LYS A 40 -17.24 2.82 -11.20
C LYS A 40 -17.33 2.02 -9.90
N LEU A 41 -17.20 2.68 -8.74
CA LEU A 41 -17.18 2.00 -7.44
C LEU A 41 -18.57 1.54 -7.01
N HIS A 42 -18.61 0.34 -6.41
CA HIS A 42 -19.71 -0.11 -5.58
C HIS A 42 -19.23 -0.14 -4.13
N LEU A 43 -19.87 0.64 -3.27
CA LEU A 43 -19.46 0.78 -1.87
C LEU A 43 -19.96 -0.43 -1.06
N PRO A 44 -19.14 -1.01 -0.16
CA PRO A 44 -19.58 -2.10 0.70
C PRO A 44 -20.75 -1.68 1.59
N SER A 45 -21.78 -2.53 1.67
CA SER A 45 -22.98 -2.30 2.49
C SER A 45 -22.82 -2.79 3.93
N ASP A 46 -21.81 -3.62 4.20
CA ASP A 46 -21.49 -4.21 5.50
C ASP A 46 -20.68 -3.26 6.41
N GLY A 47 -20.36 -2.06 5.93
CA GLY A 47 -19.55 -1.09 6.66
C GLY A 47 -18.07 -1.46 6.75
N MET A 48 -17.60 -2.40 5.94
CA MET A 48 -16.17 -2.71 5.87
C MET A 48 -15.39 -1.67 5.07
N LYS A 49 -14.07 -1.65 5.27
CA LYS A 49 -13.17 -0.83 4.46
C LYS A 49 -13.23 -1.29 3.00
N LEU A 50 -13.27 -0.34 2.08
CA LEU A 50 -13.11 -0.59 0.65
C LEU A 50 -11.61 -0.63 0.33
N GLU A 51 -11.16 -1.73 -0.27
CA GLU A 51 -9.84 -1.88 -0.88
C GLU A 51 -10.04 -2.53 -2.25
N CYS A 52 -9.88 -1.77 -3.33
CA CYS A 52 -10.15 -2.30 -4.67
C CYS A 52 -9.27 -1.69 -5.76
N GLU A 53 -9.11 -2.45 -6.83
CA GLU A 53 -8.58 -1.98 -8.11
C GLU A 53 -9.74 -1.65 -9.03
N VAL A 54 -9.72 -0.44 -9.59
CA VAL A 54 -10.75 0.06 -10.49
C VAL A 54 -10.24 0.04 -11.93
N PRO A 55 -10.81 -0.79 -12.82
CA PRO A 55 -10.43 -0.82 -14.22
C PRO A 55 -10.80 0.48 -14.94
N MET A 56 -9.83 1.07 -15.63
CA MET A 56 -9.99 2.34 -16.37
C MET A 56 -10.20 2.13 -17.87
N GLY A 57 -9.98 0.91 -18.37
CA GLY A 57 -10.20 0.54 -19.76
C GLY A 57 -9.21 1.14 -20.77
N ARG A 58 -8.23 1.90 -20.28
CA ARG A 58 -7.16 2.52 -21.07
C ARG A 58 -5.93 2.73 -20.20
N VAL A 59 -4.77 2.92 -20.82
CA VAL A 59 -3.56 3.33 -20.10
C VAL A 59 -3.81 4.73 -19.50
N ILE A 60 -3.65 4.85 -18.19
CA ILE A 60 -3.86 6.10 -17.43
C ILE A 60 -2.58 6.62 -16.76
N GLY A 61 -1.50 5.84 -16.83
CA GLY A 61 -0.23 6.19 -16.21
C GLY A 61 0.64 4.96 -16.08
N ARG A 62 1.60 5.02 -15.16
CA ARG A 62 2.54 3.93 -14.88
C ARG A 62 2.48 3.55 -13.41
N SER A 63 2.72 2.28 -13.14
CA SER A 63 2.80 1.76 -11.78
C SER A 63 3.89 2.47 -10.98
N GLY A 64 3.59 2.82 -9.72
CA GLY A 64 4.59 3.32 -8.77
C GLY A 64 5.55 2.25 -8.25
N VAL A 65 5.39 0.99 -8.66
CA VAL A 65 6.25 -0.15 -8.31
C VAL A 65 6.73 -0.90 -9.55
N VAL A 66 7.89 -1.55 -9.40
CA VAL A 66 8.50 -2.46 -10.38
C VAL A 66 8.81 -3.81 -9.75
N THR A 67 8.72 -4.87 -10.54
CA THR A 67 9.26 -6.17 -10.18
C THR A 67 10.78 -6.12 -10.26
N THR A 68 11.43 -6.75 -9.30
CA THR A 68 12.89 -6.77 -9.15
C THR A 68 13.36 -8.21 -8.89
N HIS A 69 14.66 -8.42 -8.94
CA HIS A 69 15.22 -9.67 -8.46
C HIS A 69 14.85 -9.87 -6.97
N PRO A 70 14.43 -11.09 -6.57
CA PRO A 70 14.17 -11.41 -5.17
C PRO A 70 15.37 -11.10 -4.28
N ILE A 71 15.12 -10.50 -3.12
CA ILE A 71 16.14 -10.30 -2.09
C ILE A 71 15.74 -11.01 -0.80
N GLN A 72 16.73 -11.44 -0.02
CA GLN A 72 16.50 -11.89 1.35
C GLN A 72 16.52 -10.70 2.31
N THR A 73 16.09 -10.91 3.55
CA THR A 73 15.99 -9.85 4.57
C THR A 73 17.30 -9.13 4.86
N HIS A 74 18.43 -9.81 4.71
CA HIS A 74 19.78 -9.27 4.98
C HIS A 74 20.51 -8.78 3.73
N HIS A 75 19.94 -8.99 2.53
CA HIS A 75 20.55 -8.50 1.30
C HIS A 75 20.45 -6.97 1.22
N ARG A 76 21.56 -6.34 0.85
CA ARG A 76 21.61 -4.89 0.66
C ARG A 76 20.81 -4.48 -0.57
N ALA A 77 20.00 -3.44 -0.42
CA ALA A 77 19.24 -2.80 -1.48
C ALA A 77 19.05 -1.31 -1.16
N LEU A 78 18.47 -0.57 -2.11
CA LEU A 78 18.14 0.82 -1.91
C LEU A 78 16.80 0.95 -1.17
N PHE A 79 16.78 1.85 -0.18
CA PHE A 79 15.60 2.22 0.58
C PHE A 79 15.48 3.75 0.63
N ALA A 80 14.27 4.27 0.59
CA ALA A 80 14.03 5.71 0.72
C ALA A 80 12.84 5.99 1.62
N LEU A 81 12.94 7.08 2.38
CA LEU A 81 11.82 7.58 3.18
C LEU A 81 10.90 8.41 2.30
N ARG A 82 9.66 7.97 2.15
CA ARG A 82 8.60 8.72 1.46
C ARG A 82 8.00 9.81 2.35
N ASN A 83 7.53 10.88 1.74
CA ASN A 83 6.73 11.90 2.43
C ASN A 83 5.59 11.25 3.24
N ASN A 84 5.45 11.69 4.49
CA ASN A 84 4.42 11.21 5.43
C ASN A 84 4.47 9.70 5.75
N ARG A 85 5.64 9.04 5.60
CA ARG A 85 5.88 7.68 6.10
C ARG A 85 6.88 7.70 7.26
N LYS A 86 6.74 6.73 8.17
CA LYS A 86 7.57 6.64 9.39
C LYS A 86 8.89 5.93 9.12
N PHE A 87 8.88 4.92 8.23
CA PHE A 87 10.04 4.10 7.92
C PHE A 87 10.27 4.04 6.41
N PRO A 88 11.53 3.76 5.98
CA PRO A 88 11.86 3.62 4.58
C PRO A 88 11.15 2.44 3.91
N SER A 89 10.90 2.59 2.62
CA SER A 89 10.44 1.50 1.74
C SER A 89 11.56 1.15 0.76
N ARG A 90 11.59 -0.10 0.29
CA ARG A 90 12.53 -0.51 -0.77
C ARG A 90 12.24 0.26 -2.06
N VAL A 91 13.28 0.80 -2.69
CA VAL A 91 13.20 1.50 -3.97
C VAL A 91 14.08 0.83 -5.03
N ALA A 92 13.68 0.97 -6.28
CA ALA A 92 14.47 0.53 -7.43
C ALA A 92 15.62 1.51 -7.70
N ALA A 93 16.55 1.11 -8.56
CA ALA A 93 17.63 1.99 -9.00
C ALA A 93 17.07 3.26 -9.67
N PRO A 94 17.75 4.41 -9.53
CA PRO A 94 17.35 5.64 -10.23
C PRO A 94 17.16 5.42 -11.73
N GLY A 95 16.08 5.96 -12.29
CA GLY A 95 15.72 5.78 -13.70
C GLY A 95 14.89 4.52 -14.00
N ALA A 96 14.64 3.65 -13.01
CA ALA A 96 13.62 2.61 -13.15
C ALA A 96 12.25 3.23 -13.41
N VAL A 97 11.44 2.56 -14.24
CA VAL A 97 10.13 3.02 -14.65
C VAL A 97 9.14 1.88 -14.50
N GLY A 98 7.98 2.15 -13.90
CA GLY A 98 6.90 1.18 -13.80
C GLY A 98 6.25 0.89 -15.15
N ASN A 99 5.62 -0.27 -15.24
CA ASN A 99 4.83 -0.64 -16.41
C ASN A 99 3.61 0.28 -16.56
N ASP A 100 3.14 0.45 -17.79
CA ASP A 100 1.86 1.10 -18.07
C ASP A 100 0.74 0.42 -17.29
N SER A 101 -0.16 1.22 -16.72
CA SER A 101 -1.26 0.76 -15.89
C SER A 101 -2.59 1.27 -16.42
N THR A 102 -3.58 0.40 -16.33
CA THR A 102 -4.97 0.67 -16.69
C THR A 102 -5.89 0.69 -15.47
N THR A 103 -5.31 0.75 -14.26
CA THR A 103 -6.02 0.56 -13.00
C THR A 103 -5.73 1.68 -12.01
N VAL A 104 -6.76 2.08 -11.26
CA VAL A 104 -6.61 2.95 -10.08
C VAL A 104 -6.91 2.11 -8.85
N VAL A 105 -6.01 2.11 -7.88
CA VAL A 105 -6.32 1.59 -6.55
C VAL A 105 -7.06 2.63 -5.75
N VAL A 106 -8.17 2.23 -5.13
CA VAL A 106 -8.93 3.07 -4.20
C VAL A 106 -9.03 2.36 -2.86
N ILE A 107 -8.59 3.05 -1.82
CA ILE A 107 -8.75 2.62 -0.43
C ILE A 107 -9.59 3.64 0.30
N ALA A 108 -10.72 3.23 0.88
CA ALA A 108 -11.65 4.11 1.59
C ALA A 108 -12.28 3.43 2.80
N LYS A 109 -12.68 4.21 3.80
CA LYS A 109 -13.39 3.74 5.00
C LYS A 109 -14.80 4.30 5.06
N PRO A 110 -15.76 3.62 5.71
CA PRO A 110 -17.08 4.19 5.92
C PRO A 110 -17.03 5.49 6.74
N ARG A 111 -17.97 6.39 6.48
CA ARG A 111 -18.30 7.55 7.33
C ARG A 111 -19.61 7.29 8.07
N ALA A 112 -19.86 8.10 9.11
CA ALA A 112 -21.15 8.10 9.79
C ALA A 112 -22.25 8.55 8.80
N GLY A 113 -23.09 7.61 8.37
CA GLY A 113 -24.12 7.79 7.34
C GLY A 113 -24.12 6.63 6.34
N GLN A 114 -25.29 6.15 5.95
CA GLN A 114 -25.38 5.07 4.94
C GLN A 114 -24.87 5.56 3.59
N GLY A 115 -24.01 4.77 2.93
CA GLY A 115 -23.54 5.04 1.57
C GLY A 115 -22.49 6.16 1.45
N GLU A 116 -21.90 6.62 2.54
CA GLU A 116 -20.79 7.59 2.51
C GLU A 116 -19.47 6.95 2.95
N TYR A 117 -18.43 7.11 2.13
CA TYR A 117 -17.08 6.67 2.43
C TYR A 117 -16.12 7.87 2.37
N GLU A 118 -15.09 7.85 3.21
CA GLU A 118 -13.95 8.75 3.14
C GLU A 118 -12.78 8.03 2.48
N LEU A 119 -12.24 8.62 1.42
CA LEU A 119 -11.01 8.15 0.80
C LEU A 119 -9.88 8.16 1.84
N ILE A 120 -9.11 7.08 1.93
CA ILE A 120 -7.87 7.04 2.72
C ILE A 120 -6.70 7.37 1.81
N THR A 121 -6.61 6.70 0.66
CA THR A 121 -5.54 6.87 -0.32
C THR A 121 -5.95 6.28 -1.67
N ALA A 122 -5.24 6.67 -2.73
CA ALA A 122 -5.37 6.13 -4.06
C ALA A 122 -4.05 6.28 -4.83
N TRP A 123 -3.82 5.42 -5.82
CA TRP A 123 -2.68 5.52 -6.74
C TRP A 123 -2.97 4.80 -8.07
N VAL A 124 -2.19 5.10 -9.10
CA VAL A 124 -2.20 4.36 -10.38
C VAL A 124 -1.37 3.09 -10.25
N GLY A 125 -1.92 1.95 -10.63
CA GLY A 125 -1.26 0.64 -10.50
C GLY A 125 -2.15 -0.43 -9.89
N ALA A 126 -1.49 -1.46 -9.33
CA ALA A 126 -2.14 -2.57 -8.65
C ALA A 126 -2.12 -2.38 -7.13
N LEU A 127 -2.99 -3.12 -6.43
CA LEU A 127 -3.06 -3.17 -4.99
C LEU A 127 -1.75 -3.73 -4.44
N ALA A 128 -1.05 -2.92 -3.66
CA ALA A 128 0.19 -3.30 -3.00
C ALA A 128 -0.10 -3.93 -1.64
N ARG A 129 0.75 -4.87 -1.21
CA ARG A 129 0.73 -5.35 0.16
C ARG A 129 1.18 -4.25 1.13
N LYS A 130 0.78 -4.35 2.40
CA LYS A 130 1.30 -3.49 3.46
C LYS A 130 2.83 -3.59 3.49
N GLU A 131 3.47 -2.51 3.89
CA GLU A 131 4.91 -2.54 4.11
C GLU A 131 5.20 -3.48 5.29
N PRO A 132 6.31 -4.25 5.29
CA PRO A 132 6.59 -5.21 6.36
C PRO A 132 6.70 -4.59 7.76
N TRP A 133 6.96 -3.28 7.86
CA TRP A 133 6.97 -2.52 9.11
C TRP A 133 5.61 -1.95 9.52
N ASP A 134 4.53 -2.15 8.74
CA ASP A 134 3.22 -1.57 9.02
C ASP A 134 2.61 -2.18 10.30
N PRO A 135 2.27 -1.36 11.32
CA PRO A 135 1.76 -1.86 12.59
C PRO A 135 0.36 -2.49 12.49
N HIS A 136 -0.32 -2.38 11.35
CA HIS A 136 -1.62 -3.02 11.11
C HIS A 136 -1.49 -4.40 10.45
N ILE A 137 -0.27 -4.96 10.37
CA ILE A 137 -0.08 -6.38 10.10
C ILE A 137 -0.39 -7.15 11.39
N SER A 138 -1.34 -8.06 11.30
CA SER A 138 -1.99 -8.69 12.46
C SER A 138 -1.57 -10.12 12.71
N THR A 139 -1.02 -10.80 11.70
CA THR A 139 -0.62 -12.21 11.78
C THR A 139 0.77 -12.43 11.21
N GLY A 140 1.43 -13.51 11.63
CA GLY A 140 2.71 -13.92 11.04
C GLY A 140 2.60 -14.29 9.56
N GLU A 141 1.48 -14.90 9.13
CA GLU A 141 1.23 -15.21 7.73
C GLU A 141 1.11 -13.94 6.87
N GLU A 142 0.35 -12.94 7.35
CA GLU A 142 0.22 -11.64 6.67
C GLU A 142 1.59 -10.93 6.58
N PHE A 143 2.40 -11.01 7.64
CA PHE A 143 3.75 -10.48 7.65
C PHE A 143 4.63 -11.14 6.58
N GLU A 144 4.66 -12.47 6.53
CA GLU A 144 5.44 -13.22 5.54
C GLU A 144 5.00 -12.93 4.10
N ASP A 145 3.70 -12.78 3.87
CA ASP A 145 3.16 -12.39 2.56
C ASP A 145 3.57 -10.97 2.15
N CYS A 146 3.53 -10.02 3.09
CA CYS A 146 4.00 -8.66 2.87
C CYS A 146 5.49 -8.64 2.57
N LEU A 147 6.30 -9.33 3.39
CA LEU A 147 7.74 -9.41 3.22
C LEU A 147 8.11 -10.08 1.90
N ARG A 148 7.43 -11.16 1.50
CA ARG A 148 7.65 -11.84 0.22
C ARG A 148 7.33 -10.93 -0.96
N PHE A 149 6.22 -10.20 -0.90
CA PHE A 149 5.87 -9.22 -1.93
C PHE A 149 6.95 -8.14 -2.08
N TRP A 150 7.36 -7.52 -0.97
CA TRP A 150 8.36 -6.45 -0.95
C TRP A 150 9.81 -6.94 -1.15
N SER A 151 10.04 -8.25 -1.06
CA SER A 151 11.30 -8.89 -1.43
C SER A 151 11.47 -9.05 -2.94
N THR A 152 10.39 -9.00 -3.71
CA THR A 152 10.42 -9.04 -5.19
C THR A 152 9.92 -7.75 -5.84
N THR A 153 9.42 -6.81 -5.06
CA THR A 153 8.85 -5.54 -5.52
C THR A 153 9.61 -4.37 -4.92
N ALA A 154 9.86 -3.34 -5.72
CA ALA A 154 10.43 -2.09 -5.24
C ALA A 154 9.65 -0.90 -5.80
N LEU A 155 9.59 0.19 -5.05
CA LEU A 155 8.99 1.44 -5.51
C LEU A 155 9.89 2.10 -6.57
N VAL A 156 9.28 2.75 -7.54
CA VAL A 156 9.99 3.68 -8.42
C VAL A 156 10.43 4.88 -7.60
N PHE A 157 11.73 5.19 -7.63
CA PHE A 157 12.29 6.32 -6.89
C PHE A 157 11.85 7.65 -7.52
N ASP A 158 11.35 8.56 -6.69
CA ASP A 158 10.96 9.91 -7.08
C ASP A 158 11.52 10.94 -6.08
N ALA A 159 12.47 11.75 -6.54
CA ALA A 159 13.12 12.77 -5.72
C ALA A 159 12.16 13.90 -5.28
N ALA A 160 10.99 14.07 -5.91
CA ALA A 160 10.00 15.05 -5.48
C ALA A 160 9.21 14.59 -4.25
N THR A 161 9.12 13.28 -4.02
CA THR A 161 8.28 12.68 -2.98
C THR A 161 9.03 11.79 -1.99
N MET A 162 10.33 11.57 -2.21
CA MET A 162 11.20 10.72 -1.41
C MET A 162 12.50 11.43 -1.03
N ALA A 163 12.98 11.16 0.19
CA ALA A 163 14.33 11.51 0.63
C ALA A 163 15.38 10.73 -0.19
N PRO A 164 16.66 11.16 -0.21
CA PRO A 164 17.72 10.43 -0.88
C PRO A 164 17.73 8.94 -0.50
N ALA A 165 17.86 8.07 -1.50
CA ALA A 165 17.94 6.64 -1.27
C ALA A 165 19.23 6.29 -0.52
N VAL A 166 19.12 5.39 0.44
CA VAL A 166 20.23 4.86 1.23
C VAL A 166 20.32 3.34 1.06
N GLU A 167 21.53 2.81 1.15
CA GLU A 167 21.72 1.36 1.15
C GLU A 167 21.39 0.78 2.53
N SER A 168 20.45 -0.16 2.57
CA SER A 168 20.03 -0.84 3.80
C SER A 168 19.50 -2.24 3.45
N ASN A 169 18.83 -2.90 4.38
CA ASN A 169 18.16 -4.19 4.17
C ASN A 169 16.89 -4.25 5.03
N TRP A 170 16.01 -5.21 4.76
CA TRP A 170 14.76 -5.34 5.50
C TRP A 170 14.99 -5.59 7.00
N ALA A 171 16.04 -6.33 7.38
CA ALA A 171 16.33 -6.60 8.79
C ALA A 171 16.62 -5.31 9.58
N GLU A 172 17.40 -4.38 9.01
CA GLU A 172 17.70 -3.07 9.63
C GLU A 172 16.46 -2.17 9.70
N VAL A 173 15.66 -2.14 8.63
CA VAL A 173 14.42 -1.35 8.58
C VAL A 173 13.41 -1.87 9.62
N LEU A 174 13.22 -3.18 9.71
CA LEU A 174 12.32 -3.83 10.66
C LEU A 174 12.78 -3.65 12.11
N ALA A 175 14.08 -3.81 12.37
CA ALA A 175 14.66 -3.53 13.69
C ALA A 175 14.43 -2.08 14.12
N SER A 176 14.61 -1.12 13.20
CA SER A 176 14.33 0.30 13.45
C SER A 176 12.85 0.57 13.70
N ALA A 177 11.97 -0.26 13.14
CA ALA A 177 10.53 -0.19 13.36
C ALA A 177 10.06 -0.83 14.67
N GLY A 178 10.96 -1.47 15.42
CA GLY A 178 10.59 -2.28 16.58
C GLY A 178 9.88 -3.58 16.20
N VAL A 179 9.91 -3.97 14.93
CA VAL A 179 9.42 -5.26 14.46
C VAL A 179 10.55 -6.28 14.68
N MET A 180 10.62 -6.84 15.89
CA MET A 180 11.62 -7.83 16.21
C MET A 180 11.27 -9.16 15.53
N ALA A 181 12.22 -9.72 14.78
CA ALA A 181 12.09 -11.07 14.18
C ALA A 181 11.71 -12.15 15.22
N GLY A 182 11.94 -11.89 16.51
CA GLY A 182 11.61 -12.79 17.63
C GLY A 182 10.15 -12.81 18.11
N GLU A 183 9.36 -11.74 17.93
CA GLU A 183 7.96 -11.72 18.41
C GLU A 183 7.03 -12.53 17.50
N HIS A 184 7.32 -12.61 16.20
CA HIS A 184 6.61 -13.49 15.27
C HIS A 184 7.15 -14.93 15.26
N ALA A 185 8.44 -15.14 15.57
CA ALA A 185 9.00 -16.48 15.77
C ALA A 185 8.39 -17.19 16.99
N TYR A 186 8.04 -16.47 18.06
CA TYR A 186 7.41 -17.04 19.26
C TYR A 186 5.96 -17.51 18.99
N MET A 187 5.24 -16.86 18.07
CA MET A 187 3.91 -17.29 17.64
C MET A 187 3.95 -18.57 16.78
N LEU A 188 5.04 -18.80 16.04
CA LEU A 188 5.24 -20.00 15.22
C LEU A 188 5.59 -21.25 16.05
N GLN A 189 6.17 -21.09 17.24
CA GLN A 189 6.44 -22.24 18.13
C GLN A 189 5.20 -22.70 18.89
N SER A 190 4.25 -21.79 19.19
CA SER A 190 3.03 -22.13 19.94
C SER A 190 1.97 -22.89 19.14
N THR A 191 2.04 -22.88 17.81
CA THR A 191 1.15 -23.64 16.93
C THR A 191 1.68 -25.03 16.58
N SER A 192 3.00 -25.23 16.56
CA SER A 192 3.59 -26.58 16.36
C SER A 192 3.51 -27.49 17.59
N SER A 193 3.44 -26.93 18.81
CA SER A 193 3.33 -27.75 20.03
C SER A 193 1.93 -28.30 20.31
N LYS A 194 0.86 -27.78 19.68
CA LYS A 194 -0.51 -28.30 19.87
C LYS A 194 -0.89 -29.46 18.92
N SER A 195 -0.06 -29.76 17.93
CA SER A 195 -0.26 -30.87 16.99
C SER A 195 0.45 -32.18 17.38
N GLN A 196 1.12 -32.23 18.55
CA GLN A 196 1.84 -33.44 19.01
C GLN A 196 1.28 -34.08 20.30
N GLU A 197 0.19 -33.58 20.89
CA GLU A 197 -0.47 -34.21 22.05
C GLU A 197 -1.85 -34.82 21.71
N ALA A 198 -2.13 -35.10 20.44
CA ALA A 198 -3.30 -35.86 20.01
C ALA A 198 -2.87 -37.09 19.19
N LYS A 199 -2.19 -38.03 19.84
CA LYS A 199 -2.10 -39.43 19.43
C LYS A 199 -2.13 -40.33 20.65
#